data_AF-A0A6G0ABY2-F1
#
_entry.id   AF-A0A6G0ABY2-F1
#
_cell.length_a   1.000
_cell.length_b   1.000
_cell.length_c   1.000
_cell.angle_alpha   90.00
_cell.angle_beta   90.00
_cell.angle_gamma   90.00
#
_symmetry.space_group_name_H-M   'P 1'
#
loop_
_entity.id
_entity.type
_entity.pdbx_description
1 polymer ?
#
loop_
_entity_poly.entity_id
_entity_poly.type
_entity_poly.pdbx_seq_one_letter_code
_entity_poly.pdbx_strand_id
1 'polypeptide(L)' 'MCDSLNIFEQYNFLDPDSLDPLFISETDFNLKENSPCKDAGNPAAEFNDWDGSRNDQGAYGGPGGDW' A
#
# COMPACT_ATOMS: atom_id res chain seq x y z
N MET A 1 -0.44 31.26 3.28
CA MET A 1 0.84 31.02 3.97
C MET A 1 0.89 29.53 4.25
N CYS A 2 1.70 28.77 3.49
CA CYS A 2 1.96 27.37 3.78
C CYS A 2 2.85 27.36 5.03
N ASP A 3 2.27 27.06 6.19
CA ASP A 3 3.04 27.01 7.42
C ASP A 3 3.79 25.67 7.45
N SER A 4 5.07 25.69 7.08
CA SER A 4 5.93 24.50 7.10
C SER A 4 6.16 23.94 8.51
N LEU A 5 5.70 24.63 9.57
CA LEU A 5 5.68 24.09 10.93
C LEU A 5 4.53 23.08 11.15
N ASN A 6 3.45 23.15 10.36
CA ASN A 6 2.39 22.14 10.38
C ASN A 6 2.82 20.83 9.71
N ILE A 7 3.90 20.81 8.94
CA ILE A 7 4.34 19.59 8.26
C ILE A 7 4.87 18.59 9.28
N PHE A 8 5.68 19.02 10.26
CA PHE A 8 6.20 18.13 11.31
C PHE A 8 5.11 17.65 12.28
N GLU A 9 4.14 18.48 12.64
CA GLU A 9 2.97 18.08 13.44
C GLU A 9 2.02 17.17 12.66
N GLN A 10 1.84 17.39 11.35
CA GLN A 10 1.02 16.53 10.48
C GLN A 10 1.67 15.16 10.20
N TYR A 11 3.01 15.09 10.11
CA TYR A 11 3.73 13.82 10.02
C TYR A 11 3.67 13.03 11.34
N ASN A 12 3.61 13.70 12.49
CA ASN A 12 3.37 13.06 13.79
C ASN A 12 1.90 12.71 14.04
N PHE A 13 0.98 13.21 13.19
CA PHE A 13 -0.45 12.91 13.27
C PHE A 13 -0.83 11.63 12.53
N LEU A 14 -0.03 11.20 11.56
CA LEU A 14 -0.21 9.91 10.89
C LEU A 14 0.50 8.85 11.72
N ASP A 15 -0.26 7.87 12.23
CA ASP A 15 0.33 6.69 12.85
C ASP A 15 1.26 6.05 11.80
N PRO A 16 2.58 5.96 12.05
CA PRO A 16 3.52 5.44 11.06
C PRO A 16 3.19 4.00 10.65
N ASP A 17 2.59 3.24 11.56
CA ASP A 17 2.11 1.88 11.32
C ASP A 17 0.92 1.83 10.33
N SER A 18 0.19 2.94 10.13
CA SER A 18 -0.92 3.01 9.18
C SER A 18 -0.50 2.98 7.71
N LEU A 19 0.78 3.21 7.43
CA LEU A 19 1.35 3.20 6.08
C LEU A 19 2.45 2.12 5.92
N ASP A 20 2.67 1.28 6.94
CA ASP A 20 3.62 0.17 6.84
C ASP A 20 3.08 -0.87 5.84
N PRO A 21 3.79 -1.21 4.75
CA PRO A 21 3.35 -2.23 3.81
C PRO A 21 3.21 -3.63 4.43
N LEU A 22 3.75 -3.89 5.62
CA LEU A 22 3.65 -5.19 6.31
C LEU A 22 4.10 -6.37 5.43
N PHE A 23 5.32 -6.33 4.91
CA PHE A 23 5.89 -7.46 4.16
C PHE A 23 6.01 -8.73 5.02
N ILE A 24 5.95 -9.90 4.39
CA ILE A 24 6.09 -11.19 5.06
C ILE A 24 7.45 -11.31 5.74
N SER A 25 8.54 -10.98 5.04
CA SER A 25 9.91 -11.00 5.60
C SER A 25 10.88 -10.12 4.79
N GLU A 26 12.13 -10.00 5.23
CA GLU A 26 13.19 -9.26 4.52
C GLU A 26 13.55 -9.87 3.15
N THR A 27 13.13 -11.10 2.88
CA THR A 27 13.38 -11.82 1.62
C THR A 27 12.11 -12.18 0.88
N ASP A 28 10.94 -11.90 1.46
CA ASP A 28 9.62 -12.17 0.88
C ASP A 28 8.79 -10.88 0.95
N PHE A 29 8.73 -10.21 -0.20
CA PHE A 29 8.10 -8.91 -0.35
C PHE A 29 6.61 -9.00 -0.71
N ASN A 30 6.00 -10.17 -0.53
CA ASN A 30 4.55 -10.27 -0.49
C ASN A 30 3.99 -9.48 0.71
N LEU A 31 2.81 -8.89 0.52
CA LEU A 31 2.09 -8.20 1.59
C LEU A 31 1.40 -9.21 2.50
N LYS A 32 1.40 -8.95 3.82
CA LYS A 32 0.50 -9.66 4.73
C LYS A 32 -0.95 -9.26 4.45
N GLU A 33 -1.87 -10.16 4.80
CA GLU A 33 -3.32 -9.96 4.61
C GLU A 33 -3.85 -8.67 5.25
N ASN A 34 -3.29 -8.26 6.38
CA ASN A 34 -3.69 -7.06 7.11
C ASN A 34 -2.91 -5.80 6.69
N SER A 35 -2.18 -5.84 5.57
CA SER A 35 -1.44 -4.69 5.07
C SER A 35 -2.39 -3.56 4.66
N PRO A 36 -2.10 -2.29 5.00
CA PRO A 36 -2.81 -1.13 4.45
C PRO A 36 -2.60 -0.97 2.94
N CYS A 37 -1.62 -1.68 2.36
CA CYS A 37 -1.35 -1.71 0.93
C CYS A 37 -2.18 -2.75 0.17
N LYS A 38 -2.96 -3.61 0.87
CA LYS A 38 -3.93 -4.51 0.24
C LYS A 38 -5.04 -3.73 -0.45
N ASP A 39 -5.36 -4.10 -1.68
CA ASP A 39 -6.36 -3.45 -2.54
C ASP A 39 -6.20 -1.92 -2.71
N ALA A 40 -4.99 -1.39 -2.53
CA ALA A 40 -4.72 0.05 -2.46
C ALA A 40 -4.01 0.63 -3.71
N GLY A 41 -3.86 -0.17 -4.77
CA GLY A 41 -3.11 0.08 -6.00
C GLY A 41 -3.79 1.03 -6.99
N ASN A 42 -3.72 0.78 -8.29
CA ASN A 42 -4.37 1.64 -9.27
C ASN A 42 -5.89 1.36 -9.30
N PRO A 43 -6.78 2.36 -9.18
CA PRO A 43 -8.22 2.12 -9.18
C PRO A 43 -8.82 1.78 -10.55
N ALA A 44 -8.07 1.89 -11.65
CA ALA A 44 -8.57 1.54 -12.98
C ALA A 44 -8.65 0.01 -13.13
N ALA A 45 -9.80 -0.46 -13.64
CA ALA A 45 -10.15 -1.88 -13.67
C ALA A 45 -9.16 -2.77 -14.47
N GLU A 46 -8.44 -2.19 -15.43
CA GLU A 46 -7.38 -2.87 -16.18
C GLU A 46 -6.18 -3.30 -15.32
N PHE A 47 -6.07 -2.77 -14.10
CA PHE A 47 -5.05 -3.12 -13.13
C PHE A 47 -5.57 -4.01 -12.01
N ASN A 48 -6.84 -4.44 -12.01
CA ASN A 48 -7.38 -5.27 -10.95
C ASN A 48 -6.58 -6.58 -10.78
N ASP A 49 -6.58 -7.11 -9.55
CA ASP A 49 -6.09 -8.46 -9.27
C ASP A 49 -6.95 -9.50 -9.99
N TRP A 50 -6.47 -10.75 -10.03
CA TRP A 50 -7.14 -11.83 -10.75
C TRP A 50 -8.57 -12.10 -10.25
N ASP A 51 -8.83 -11.88 -8.95
CA ASP A 51 -10.14 -12.03 -8.35
C ASP A 51 -11.10 -10.85 -8.63
N GLY A 52 -10.61 -9.81 -9.30
CA GLY A 52 -11.34 -8.61 -9.67
C GLY A 52 -11.32 -7.50 -8.64
N SER A 53 -10.62 -7.65 -7.50
CA SER A 53 -10.38 -6.55 -6.56
C SER A 53 -9.47 -5.47 -7.18
N ARG A 54 -9.45 -4.26 -6.59
CA ARG A 54 -8.45 -3.26 -6.96
C ARG A 54 -7.09 -3.85 -6.59
N ASN A 55 -6.06 -3.69 -7.41
CA ASN A 55 -4.80 -4.36 -7.08
C ASN A 55 -4.16 -3.91 -5.78
N ASP A 56 -3.36 -4.80 -5.21
CA ASP A 56 -2.37 -4.47 -4.20
C ASP A 56 -1.33 -3.44 -4.69
N GLN A 57 -0.79 -2.65 -3.76
CA GLN A 57 0.40 -1.86 -4.04
C GLN A 57 1.66 -2.73 -3.98
N GLY A 58 2.54 -2.57 -4.96
CA GLY A 58 3.87 -3.21 -4.97
C GLY A 58 4.03 -4.19 -6.12
N ALA A 59 5.04 -5.06 -6.02
CA ALA A 59 5.48 -5.91 -7.12
C ALA A 59 4.57 -7.12 -7.38
N TYR A 60 3.74 -7.48 -6.40
CA TYR A 60 2.84 -8.64 -6.42
C TYR A 60 1.37 -8.24 -6.61
N GLY A 61 1.09 -6.99 -6.99
CA GLY A 61 -0.26 -6.55 -7.32
C GLY A 61 -0.53 -6.55 -8.83
N GLY A 62 -1.80 -6.65 -9.18
CA GLY A 62 -2.35 -6.50 -10.52
C GLY A 62 -2.54 -7.82 -11.26
N PRO A 63 -2.90 -7.75 -12.55
CA PRO A 63 -3.30 -8.93 -13.33
C PRO A 63 -2.18 -9.98 -13.52
N GLY A 64 -0.94 -9.65 -13.15
CA GLY A 64 0.21 -10.56 -13.16
C GLY A 64 0.90 -10.69 -11.80
N GLY A 65 0.21 -10.31 -10.71
CA GLY A 65 0.73 -10.27 -9.35
C GLY A 65 0.75 -11.61 -8.60
N ASP A 66 0.13 -12.66 -9.15
CA ASP A 66 0.01 -14.01 -8.54
C ASP A 66 1.32 -14.85 -8.59
N TRP A 67 2.47 -14.30 -8.15
CA TRP A 67 3.78 -14.97 -8.20
C TRP A 67 4.39 -15.30 -6.84
#